data_AF-M1BLN0-F1
#
_entry.id   AF-M1BLN0-F1
#
_cell.length_a   1.000
_cell.length_b   1.000
_cell.length_c   1.000
_cell.angle_alpha   90.00
_cell.angle_beta   90.00
_cell.angle_gamma   90.00
#
_symmetry.space_group_name_H-M   'P 1'
#
loop_
_entity.id
_entity.type
_entity.pdbx_description
1 polymer ?
#
loop_
_entity_poly.entity_id
_entity_poly.type
_entity_poly.pdbx_seq_one_letter_code
_entity_poly.pdbx_strand_id
1 'polypeptide(L)'
;MDAICPSQDKCSLAIYLSGFQQAIMGLGSMLLMPLIGNLSDVYGRKALLTIPVTLLIFPSVIMAYRRTTNYFYAYYVIRTLTGMISDTGIQCIPIAYAADCMSEENRASAIATVAGVGSAAFLCSTFVVRFLSTAQIFLVWFHSYYND
;
A
#
# COMPACT_ATOMS: atom_id res chain seq x y z
N MET A 1 13.03 -8.25 -10.75
CA MET A 1 13.14 -7.03 -11.59
C MET A 1 13.62 -7.38 -13.01
N ASP A 2 13.62 -8.68 -13.35
CA ASP A 2 14.12 -9.21 -14.62
C ASP A 2 13.23 -8.90 -15.83
N ALA A 3 11.97 -8.48 -15.62
CA ALA A 3 11.03 -8.22 -16.70
C ALA A 3 11.29 -6.89 -17.46
N ILE A 4 11.99 -5.94 -16.83
CA ILE A 4 12.19 -4.58 -17.39
C ILE A 4 13.66 -4.31 -17.68
N CYS A 5 14.56 -5.00 -16.97
CA CYS A 5 16.00 -4.76 -17.08
C CYS A 5 16.73 -6.10 -17.06
N PRO A 6 16.89 -6.78 -18.22
CA PRO A 6 17.76 -7.93 -18.28
C PRO A 6 19.21 -7.44 -18.21
N SER A 7 20.02 -7.98 -17.29
CA SER A 7 21.49 -7.89 -17.26
C SER A 7 22.19 -6.56 -16.86
N GLN A 8 21.53 -5.61 -16.18
CA GLN A 8 22.21 -4.46 -15.56
C GLN A 8 21.77 -4.19 -14.12
N ASP A 9 22.74 -4.15 -13.20
CA ASP A 9 22.55 -3.92 -11.75
C ASP A 9 22.00 -2.53 -11.40
N LYS A 10 21.94 -1.61 -12.38
CA LYS A 10 21.45 -0.23 -12.22
C LYS A 10 20.47 0.10 -13.32
N CYS A 11 19.18 -0.04 -13.05
CA CYS A 11 18.14 0.33 -14.00
C CYS A 11 17.52 1.69 -13.63
N SER A 12 17.94 2.74 -14.34
CA SER A 12 17.41 4.10 -14.17
C SER A 12 15.89 4.15 -14.39
N LEU A 13 15.39 3.36 -15.34
CA LEU A 13 13.96 3.29 -15.69
C LEU A 13 13.09 2.86 -14.49
N ALA A 14 13.54 1.91 -13.68
CA ALA A 14 12.79 1.44 -12.52
C ALA A 14 12.65 2.54 -11.45
N ILE A 15 13.69 3.35 -11.26
CA ILE A 15 13.69 4.48 -10.34
C ILE A 15 12.69 5.53 -10.82
N TYR A 16 12.74 5.93 -12.10
CA TYR A 16 11.79 6.88 -12.68
C TYR A 16 10.34 6.41 -12.56
N LEU A 17 10.06 5.14 -12.88
CA LEU A 17 8.72 4.57 -12.76
C LEU A 17 8.23 4.59 -11.30
N SER A 18 9.06 4.19 -10.34
CA SER A 18 8.68 4.23 -8.92
C SER A 18 8.43 5.65 -8.41
N GLY A 19 9.25 6.63 -8.80
CA GLY A 19 9.07 8.03 -8.42
C GLY A 19 7.81 8.63 -9.04
N PHE A 20 7.53 8.35 -10.31
CA PHE A 20 6.32 8.80 -10.98
C PHE A 20 5.06 8.18 -10.35
N GLN A 21 5.10 6.88 -10.04
CA GLN A 21 4.02 6.20 -9.34
C GLN A 21 3.71 6.85 -8.00
N GLN A 22 4.75 7.13 -7.20
CA GLN A 22 4.60 7.73 -5.88
C GLN A 22 4.08 9.17 -5.96
N ALA A 23 4.48 9.94 -6.98
CA ALA A 23 3.96 11.28 -7.24
C ALA A 23 2.45 11.26 -7.58
N ILE A 24 2.02 10.37 -8.47
CA ILE A 24 0.59 10.22 -8.81
C ILE A 24 -0.20 9.76 -7.60
N MET A 25 0.30 8.78 -6.86
CA MET A 25 -0.38 8.29 -5.66
C MET A 25 -0.55 9.40 -4.61
N GLY A 26 0.49 10.23 -4.39
CA GLY A 26 0.44 11.36 -3.45
C GLY A 26 -0.49 12.49 -3.89
N LEU A 27 -0.49 12.85 -5.18
CA LEU A 27 -1.44 13.83 -5.71
C LEU A 27 -2.87 13.31 -5.68
N GLY A 28 -3.04 12.03 -6.01
CA GLY A 28 -4.32 11.33 -5.98
C GLY A 28 -4.91 11.25 -4.59
N SER A 29 -4.10 10.93 -3.58
CA SER A 29 -4.54 10.86 -2.19
C SER A 29 -5.00 12.22 -1.66
N MET A 30 -4.33 13.31 -2.05
CA MET A 30 -4.73 14.67 -1.68
C MET A 30 -6.15 15.01 -2.17
N LEU A 31 -6.51 14.57 -3.37
CA LEU A 31 -7.85 14.79 -3.94
C LEU A 31 -8.90 13.80 -3.40
N LEU A 32 -8.50 12.55 -3.15
CA LEU A 32 -9.40 11.51 -2.67
C LEU A 32 -9.72 11.63 -1.17
N MET A 33 -8.84 12.24 -0.37
CA MET A 33 -9.06 12.42 1.07
C MET A 33 -10.38 13.14 1.41
N PRO A 34 -10.70 14.32 0.83
CA PRO A 34 -12.01 14.94 1.06
C PRO A 34 -13.18 14.13 0.49
N LEU A 35 -12.98 13.45 -0.65
CA LEU A 35 -14.03 12.61 -1.25
C LEU A 35 -14.39 11.41 -0.37
N ILE A 36 -13.38 10.73 0.18
CA ILE A 36 -13.53 9.61 1.11
C ILE A 36 -14.19 10.10 2.40
N GLY A 37 -13.87 11.31 2.86
CA GLY A 37 -14.56 11.96 3.99
C GLY A 37 -16.06 12.08 3.74
N ASN A 38 -16.46 12.67 2.60
CA ASN A 38 -17.87 12.79 2.23
C ASN A 38 -18.57 11.43 2.06
N LEU A 39 -17.88 10.43 1.49
CA LEU A 39 -18.42 9.07 1.37
C LEU A 39 -18.55 8.36 2.73
N SER A 40 -17.66 8.66 3.68
CA SER A 40 -17.71 8.13 5.05
C SER A 40 -18.97 8.55 5.78
N ASP A 41 -19.39 9.78 5.57
CA ASP A 41 -20.56 10.34 6.23
C ASP A 41 -21.87 9.74 5.68
N VAL A 42 -21.88 9.30 4.41
CA VAL A 42 -23.07 8.74 3.75
C VAL A 42 -23.17 7.20 3.88
N TYR A 43 -22.07 6.47 3.66
CA TYR A 43 -22.09 5.00 3.56
C TYR A 43 -21.86 4.27 4.90
N GLY A 44 -21.56 5.01 5.97
CA GLY A 44 -21.35 4.46 7.29
C GLY A 44 -19.92 3.94 7.51
N ARG A 45 -19.42 4.17 8.71
CA ARG A 45 -17.98 4.11 9.05
C ARG A 45 -17.37 2.70 9.02
N LYS A 46 -18.19 1.63 9.08
CA LYS A 46 -17.73 0.22 9.00
C LYS A 46 -17.55 -0.28 7.56
N ALA A 47 -18.47 0.03 6.65
CA ALA A 47 -18.38 -0.40 5.26
C ALA A 47 -17.17 0.23 4.55
N LEU A 48 -16.87 1.47 4.91
CA LEU A 48 -15.74 2.22 4.36
C LEU A 48 -14.37 1.63 4.76
N LEU A 49 -14.27 0.91 5.87
CA LEU A 49 -13.02 0.24 6.29
C LEU A 49 -12.68 -0.97 5.41
N THR A 50 -13.70 -1.68 4.92
CA THR A 50 -13.54 -2.88 4.08
C THR A 50 -13.07 -2.56 2.66
N ILE A 51 -13.39 -1.38 2.13
CA ILE A 51 -13.07 -0.99 0.75
C ILE A 51 -11.54 -0.87 0.54
N PRO A 52 -10.77 -0.11 1.35
CA PRO A 52 -9.31 -0.02 1.24
C PRO A 52 -8.60 -1.37 1.38
N VAL A 53 -9.09 -2.22 2.28
CA VAL A 53 -8.47 -3.52 2.60
C VAL A 53 -8.67 -4.51 1.45
N THR A 54 -9.86 -4.57 0.88
CA THR A 54 -10.14 -5.42 -0.30
C THR A 54 -9.36 -4.96 -1.52
N LEU A 55 -9.25 -3.64 -1.70
CA LEU A 55 -8.48 -3.00 -2.77
C LEU A 55 -7.00 -3.45 -2.75
N LEU A 56 -6.36 -3.56 -1.59
CA LEU A 56 -4.96 -4.00 -1.47
C LEU A 56 -4.68 -5.44 -1.93
N ILE A 57 -5.71 -6.30 -2.02
CA ILE A 57 -5.56 -7.69 -2.43
C ILE A 57 -5.27 -7.77 -3.95
N PHE A 58 -5.94 -6.95 -4.75
CA PHE A 58 -5.82 -6.95 -6.21
C PHE A 58 -4.37 -6.81 -6.75
N PRO A 59 -3.58 -5.79 -6.35
CA PRO A 59 -2.21 -5.64 -6.85
C PRO A 59 -1.32 -6.82 -6.42
N SER A 60 -1.56 -7.40 -5.25
CA SER A 60 -0.82 -8.56 -4.74
C SER A 60 -1.09 -9.82 -5.58
N VAL A 61 -2.35 -10.05 -5.94
CA VAL A 61 -2.77 -11.18 -6.78
C VAL A 61 -2.19 -11.08 -8.20
N ILE A 62 -2.15 -9.88 -8.79
CA ILE A 62 -1.62 -9.67 -10.15
C ILE A 62 -0.14 -10.01 -10.21
N MET A 63 0.65 -9.61 -9.21
CA MET A 63 2.08 -9.97 -9.14
C MET A 63 2.32 -11.46 -8.90
N ALA A 64 1.40 -12.16 -8.25
CA ALA A 64 1.51 -13.59 -7.99
C ALA A 64 1.27 -14.46 -9.25
N TYR A 65 0.52 -13.97 -10.23
CA TYR A 65 0.08 -14.79 -11.37
C TYR A 65 1.19 -15.06 -12.39
N ARG A 66 1.76 -14.02 -13.02
CA ARG A 66 2.83 -14.15 -14.04
C ARG A 66 3.72 -12.90 -14.06
N ARG A 67 5.05 -13.08 -14.12
CA ARG A 67 6.03 -12.00 -14.29
C ARG A 67 6.38 -11.77 -15.78
N THR A 68 5.40 -11.35 -16.58
CA THR A 68 5.65 -10.87 -17.96
C THR A 68 5.41 -9.36 -18.07
N THR A 69 6.00 -8.72 -19.08
CA THR A 69 6.02 -7.25 -19.22
C THR A 69 4.63 -6.63 -19.25
N ASN A 70 3.66 -7.29 -19.92
CA ASN A 70 2.27 -6.83 -19.98
C ASN A 70 1.59 -6.84 -18.60
N TYR A 71 1.86 -7.86 -17.77
CA TYR A 71 1.31 -7.96 -16.42
C TYR A 71 1.97 -6.96 -15.46
N PHE A 72 3.22 -6.59 -15.72
CA PHE A 72 3.88 -5.51 -14.98
C PHE A 72 3.20 -4.15 -15.23
N TYR A 73 2.88 -3.80 -16.48
CA TYR A 73 2.15 -2.57 -16.78
C TYR A 73 0.72 -2.58 -16.21
N ALA A 74 0.02 -3.72 -16.29
CA ALA A 74 -1.29 -3.87 -15.66
C ALA A 74 -1.21 -3.71 -14.13
N TYR A 75 -0.21 -4.34 -13.50
CA TYR A 75 0.08 -4.15 -12.07
C TYR A 75 0.36 -2.68 -11.75
N TYR A 76 1.19 -2.00 -12.54
CA TYR A 76 1.56 -0.61 -12.33
C TYR A 76 0.34 0.32 -12.29
N VAL A 77 -0.56 0.18 -13.27
CA VAL A 77 -1.79 0.98 -13.34
C VAL A 77 -2.72 0.65 -12.17
N ILE A 78 -2.98 -0.64 -11.92
CA ILE A 78 -3.91 -1.07 -10.87
C ILE A 78 -3.37 -0.69 -9.49
N ARG A 79 -2.07 -0.89 -9.24
CA ARG A 79 -1.42 -0.49 -7.99
C ARG A 79 -1.51 1.01 -7.76
N THR A 80 -1.36 1.82 -8.81
CA THR A 80 -1.48 3.28 -8.70
C THR A 80 -2.90 3.67 -8.29
N LEU A 81 -3.91 3.18 -9.01
CA LEU A 81 -5.32 3.49 -8.74
C LEU A 81 -5.76 3.02 -7.36
N THR A 82 -5.47 1.77 -7.03
CA THR A 82 -5.74 1.17 -5.73
C THR A 82 -5.00 1.89 -4.62
N GLY A 83 -3.73 2.24 -4.83
CA GLY A 83 -2.88 2.91 -3.86
C GLY A 83 -3.39 4.30 -3.48
N MET A 84 -3.93 5.06 -4.43
CA MET A 84 -4.54 6.36 -4.16
C MET A 84 -5.69 6.27 -3.13
N ILE A 85 -6.53 5.22 -3.22
CA ILE A 85 -7.68 5.01 -2.33
C ILE A 85 -7.21 4.36 -1.02
N SER A 86 -6.39 3.31 -1.11
CA SER A 86 -6.00 2.50 0.04
C SER A 86 -5.09 3.24 1.01
N ASP A 87 -4.07 3.97 0.54
CA ASP A 87 -3.14 4.68 1.43
C ASP A 87 -3.87 5.77 2.23
N THR A 88 -4.77 6.49 1.56
CA THR A 88 -5.64 7.50 2.18
C THR A 88 -6.64 6.87 3.15
N GLY A 89 -7.31 5.79 2.73
CA GLY A 89 -8.35 5.14 3.51
C GLY A 89 -7.82 4.46 4.78
N ILE A 90 -6.66 3.81 4.71
CA ILE A 90 -6.09 3.08 5.85
C ILE A 90 -5.63 4.00 6.97
N GLN A 91 -5.22 5.24 6.66
CA GLN A 91 -4.82 6.20 7.69
C GLN A 91 -6.03 6.96 8.26
N CYS A 92 -6.89 7.50 7.39
CA CYS A 92 -7.94 8.43 7.82
C CYS A 92 -9.17 7.72 8.42
N ILE A 93 -9.59 6.57 7.87
CA ILE A 93 -10.85 5.92 8.26
C ILE A 93 -10.79 5.33 9.67
N PRO A 94 -9.72 4.62 10.09
CA PRO A 94 -9.64 4.10 11.46
C PRO A 94 -9.57 5.21 12.51
N ILE A 95 -8.90 6.32 12.20
CA ILE A 95 -8.80 7.48 13.09
C ILE A 95 -10.18 8.12 13.27
N ALA A 96 -10.90 8.35 12.17
CA ALA A 96 -12.28 8.81 12.24
C ALA A 96 -13.13 7.81 13.03
N TYR A 97 -13.04 6.52 12.77
CA TYR A 97 -13.80 5.49 13.49
C TYR A 97 -13.54 5.50 15.00
N ALA A 98 -12.28 5.62 15.41
CA ALA A 98 -11.90 5.75 16.81
C ALA A 98 -12.46 7.03 17.45
N ALA A 99 -12.51 8.12 16.69
CA ALA A 99 -13.05 9.39 17.15
C ALA A 99 -14.56 9.32 17.45
N ASP A 100 -15.31 8.54 16.68
CA ASP A 100 -16.77 8.40 16.81
C ASP A 100 -17.21 7.41 17.89
N CYS A 101 -16.38 6.42 18.22
CA CYS A 101 -16.76 5.38 19.18
C CYS A 101 -16.51 5.79 20.65
N MET A 102 -15.79 6.89 20.89
CA MET A 102 -15.24 7.25 22.21
C MET A 102 -15.87 8.54 22.76
N SER A 103 -15.90 8.68 24.09
CA SER A 103 -16.32 9.92 24.76
C SER A 103 -15.32 11.06 24.58
N GLU A 104 -15.77 12.32 24.67
CA GLU A 104 -14.96 13.54 24.47
C GLU A 104 -13.64 13.52 25.27
N GLU A 105 -13.67 13.05 26.51
CA GLU A 105 -12.50 12.98 27.41
C GLU A 105 -11.42 12.01 26.90
N ASN A 106 -11.82 10.90 26.27
CA ASN A 106 -10.90 9.84 25.82
C ASN A 106 -10.61 9.87 24.31
N ARG A 107 -11.29 10.75 23.56
CA ARG A 107 -11.20 10.81 22.09
C ARG A 107 -9.76 11.07 21.61
N ALA A 108 -9.06 12.00 22.25
CA ALA A 108 -7.68 12.33 21.89
C ALA A 108 -6.73 11.15 22.10
N SER A 109 -6.90 10.41 23.21
CA SER A 109 -6.09 9.22 23.53
C SER A 109 -6.33 8.09 22.52
N ALA A 110 -7.58 7.84 22.14
CA ALA A 110 -7.93 6.82 21.17
C ALA A 110 -7.39 7.13 19.76
N ILE A 111 -7.55 8.37 19.30
CA ILE A 111 -6.98 8.84 18.02
C ILE A 111 -5.45 8.68 18.03
N ALA A 112 -4.80 9.14 19.10
CA ALA A 112 -3.34 9.05 19.24
C ALA A 112 -2.86 7.60 19.25
N THR A 113 -3.60 6.69 19.90
CA THR A 113 -3.26 5.26 19.93
C THR A 113 -3.32 4.65 18.54
N VAL A 114 -4.39 4.90 17.77
CA VAL A 114 -4.54 4.38 16.41
C VAL A 114 -3.45 4.93 15.48
N ALA A 115 -3.18 6.24 15.54
CA ALA A 115 -2.12 6.87 14.76
C ALA A 115 -0.72 6.37 15.16
N GLY A 116 -0.51 6.13 16.46
CA GLY A 116 0.72 5.57 17.01
C GLY A 116 1.00 4.15 16.51
N VAL A 117 -0.01 3.27 16.51
CA VAL A 117 0.11 1.92 15.94
C VAL A 117 0.44 1.98 14.45
N GLY A 118 -0.22 2.84 13.68
CA GLY A 118 0.07 3.03 12.26
C GLY A 118 1.52 3.46 12.01
N SER A 119 2.04 4.39 12.80
CA SER A 119 3.41 4.89 12.71
C SER A 119 4.44 3.81 13.08
N ALA A 120 4.19 3.05 14.15
CA ALA A 120 5.05 1.93 14.55
C ALA A 120 5.09 0.83 13.49
N ALA A 121 3.95 0.52 12.86
CA ALA A 121 3.88 -0.42 11.74
C ALA A 121 4.69 0.05 10.53
N PHE A 122 4.66 1.35 10.22
CA PHE A 122 5.45 1.94 9.14
C PHE A 122 6.97 1.87 9.40
N LEU A 123 7.39 2.17 10.63
CA LEU A 123 8.79 2.04 11.05
C LEU A 123 9.25 0.58 10.98
N CYS A 124 8.44 -0.35 11.50
CA CYS A 124 8.72 -1.78 11.43
C CYS A 124 8.84 -2.25 9.98
N SER A 125 7.94 -1.82 9.10
CA SER A 125 7.98 -2.15 7.67
C SER A 125 9.27 -1.66 7.00
N THR A 126 9.67 -0.42 7.29
CA THR A 126 10.91 0.17 6.76
C THR A 126 12.13 -0.57 7.26
N PHE A 127 12.13 -0.96 8.54
CA PHE A 127 13.18 -1.77 9.14
C PHE A 127 13.25 -3.16 8.47
N VAL A 128 12.13 -3.86 8.35
CA VAL A 128 12.05 -5.19 7.71
C VAL A 128 12.57 -5.13 6.28
N VAL A 129 12.18 -4.13 5.47
CA VAL A 129 12.69 -3.97 4.09
C VAL A 129 14.21 -3.83 4.05
N ARG A 130 14.83 -3.23 5.07
CA ARG A 130 16.29 -3.07 5.13
C ARG A 130 17.01 -4.40 5.38
N PHE A 131 16.43 -5.29 6.17
CA PHE A 131 16.95 -6.64 6.45
C PHE A 131 16.60 -7.62 5.33
N LEU A 132 15.41 -7.49 4.75
CA LEU A 132 14.92 -8.24 3.60
C LEU A 132 15.51 -7.67 2.29
N SER A 133 16.84 -7.65 2.20
CA SER A 133 17.56 -7.31 0.97
C SER A 133 17.11 -8.23 -0.18
N THR A 134 17.05 -7.71 -1.41
CA THR A 134 16.65 -8.42 -2.64
C THR A 134 17.31 -9.81 -2.76
N ALA A 135 18.53 -9.97 -2.22
CA ALA A 135 19.26 -11.24 -2.15
C ALA A 135 18.49 -12.38 -1.44
N GLN A 136 17.73 -12.09 -0.37
CA GLN A 136 17.01 -13.12 0.39
C GLN A 136 15.67 -13.52 -0.25
N ILE A 137 14.99 -12.58 -0.92
CA ILE A 137 13.75 -12.87 -1.66
C ILE A 137 14.05 -13.81 -2.84
N PHE A 138 15.20 -13.62 -3.51
CA PHE A 138 15.64 -14.53 -4.57
C PHE A 138 16.16 -15.88 -4.03
N LEU A 139 16.85 -15.92 -2.88
CA LEU A 139 17.34 -17.18 -2.30
C LEU A 139 16.23 -18.14 -1.87
N VAL A 140 15.14 -17.65 -1.27
CA VAL A 140 14.00 -18.50 -0.90
C VAL A 140 13.30 -19.07 -2.14
N TRP A 141 13.19 -18.26 -3.21
CA TRP A 141 12.60 -18.72 -4.47
C TRP A 141 13.49 -19.69 -5.23
N PHE A 142 14.81 -19.49 -5.23
CA PHE A 142 15.76 -20.40 -5.89
C PHE A 142 15.81 -21.76 -5.19
N HIS A 143 15.69 -21.79 -3.86
CA HIS A 143 15.57 -23.04 -3.12
C HIS A 143 14.23 -23.75 -3.42
N SER A 144 13.13 -23.00 -3.59
CA SER A 144 11.84 -23.59 -3.96
C SER A 144 11.77 -24.09 -5.41
N TYR A 145 12.60 -23.57 -6.33
CA TYR A 145 12.62 -23.98 -7.74
C TYR A 145 13.63 -25.11 -8.05
N TYR A 146 14.46 -25.50 -7.07
CA TYR A 146 15.42 -26.62 -7.19
C TYR A 146 14.96 -27.88 -6.44
N ASN A 147 13.80 -27.83 -5.78
CA ASN A 147 13.19 -28.95 -5.05
C ASN A 147 11.85 -29.42 -5.64
N ASP A 148 11.52 -28.99 -6.86
CA ASP A 148 10.52 -29.57 -7.77
C ASP A 148 11.20 -29.81 -9.13
#